data_AF-A0A9E2QZG5-F1
#
_entry.id   AF-A0A9E2QZG5-F1
#
_cell.length_a   1.000
_cell.length_b   1.000
_cell.length_c   1.000
_cell.angle_alpha   90.00
_cell.angle_beta   90.00
_cell.angle_gamma   90.00
#
_symmetry.space_group_name_H-M   'P 1'
#
loop_
_entity.id
_entity.type
_entity.pdbx_description
1 polymer ?
#
loop_
_entity_poly.entity_id
_entity_poly.type
_entity_poly.pdbx_seq_one_letter_code
_entity_poly.pdbx_strand_id
1 'polypeptide(L)'
;MSAKAEISWKRRTAEGTKLEVYARHVGSRWRFYARQRRFEPWQAVEQPPLEDWLELLDAVQRRIRRRLLRPEEADRLRQTIRERFPDHES
;
A
#
# COMPACT_ATOMS: atom_id res chain seq x y z
N MET A 1 -6.01 -0.12 21.39
CA MET A 1 -6.77 0.39 20.22
C MET A 1 -5.77 0.72 19.12
N SER A 2 -5.67 -0.10 18.06
CA SER A 2 -4.74 0.18 16.96
C SER A 2 -5.16 1.46 16.26
N ALA A 3 -4.30 2.48 16.29
CA ALA A 3 -4.42 3.62 15.42
C ALA A 3 -4.51 3.10 13.98
N LYS A 4 -5.65 3.34 13.31
CA LYS A 4 -5.84 2.94 11.92
C LYS A 4 -4.75 3.64 11.10
N ALA A 5 -3.74 2.90 10.66
CA ALA A 5 -2.64 3.46 9.90
C ALA A 5 -3.12 3.70 8.47
N GLU A 6 -3.14 4.97 8.08
CA GLU A 6 -3.32 5.40 6.70
C GLU A 6 -1.97 5.86 6.16
N ILE A 7 -1.62 5.37 4.98
CA ILE A 7 -0.37 5.65 4.29
C ILE A 7 -0.72 6.07 2.88
N SER A 8 -0.29 7.27 2.44
CA SER A 8 -0.55 7.78 1.10
C SER A 8 0.75 8.12 0.38
N TRP A 9 0.71 7.98 -0.95
CA TRP A 9 1.79 8.31 -1.88
C TRP A 9 1.20 8.76 -3.22
N LYS A 10 2.07 9.21 -4.12
CA LYS A 10 1.71 9.57 -5.50
C LYS A 10 2.41 8.61 -6.45
N ARG A 11 1.64 7.97 -7.32
CA ARG A 11 2.14 7.09 -8.38
C ARG A 11 1.92 7.75 -9.75
N ARG A 12 2.71 7.36 -10.75
CA ARG A 12 2.43 7.66 -12.16
C ARG A 12 2.12 6.35 -12.87
N THR A 13 1.06 6.32 -13.67
CA THR A 13 0.77 5.15 -14.52
C THR A 13 1.71 5.12 -15.73
N ALA A 14 1.71 4.00 -16.47
CA ALA A 14 2.50 3.86 -17.69
C ALA A 14 2.17 4.94 -18.75
N GLU A 15 0.94 5.44 -18.74
CA GLU A 15 0.42 6.50 -19.60
C GLU A 15 0.79 7.91 -19.12
N GLY A 16 1.56 8.03 -18.02
CA GLY A 16 2.01 9.30 -17.45
C GLY A 16 0.97 9.98 -16.54
N THR A 17 -0.19 9.36 -16.32
CA THR A 17 -1.25 9.89 -15.44
C THR A 17 -0.80 9.84 -13.99
N LYS A 18 -0.88 10.99 -13.28
CA LYS A 18 -0.62 11.06 -11.84
C LYS A 18 -1.82 10.53 -11.07
N LEU A 19 -1.59 9.55 -10.19
CA LEU A 19 -2.56 9.03 -9.25
C LEU A 19 -2.13 9.38 -7.83
N GLU A 20 -3.08 9.81 -7.02
CA GLU A 20 -2.92 9.74 -5.57
C GLU A 20 -3.41 8.37 -5.12
N VAL A 21 -2.62 7.69 -4.32
CA VAL A 21 -2.91 6.37 -3.78
C VAL A 21 -2.81 6.45 -2.27
N TYR A 22 -3.73 5.80 -1.56
CA TYR A 22 -3.55 5.51 -0.16
C TYR A 22 -3.91 4.07 0.16
N ALA A 23 -3.23 3.52 1.16
CA ALA A 23 -3.56 2.27 1.77
C ALA A 23 -4.00 2.50 3.21
N ARG A 24 -5.06 1.80 3.61
CA ARG A 24 -5.61 1.82 4.96
C ARG A 24 -5.53 0.43 5.55
N HIS A 25 -5.00 0.35 6.77
CA HIS A 25 -5.02 -0.89 7.52
C HIS A 25 -6.41 -1.15 8.14
N VAL A 26 -7.05 -2.26 7.77
CA VAL A 26 -8.38 -2.68 8.24
C VAL A 26 -8.31 -4.11 8.75
N GLY A 27 -8.37 -4.29 10.07
CA GLY A 27 -8.24 -5.60 10.70
C GLY A 27 -6.80 -6.12 10.56
N SER A 28 -6.62 -7.14 9.73
CA SER A 28 -5.31 -7.75 9.39
C SER A 28 -4.91 -7.53 7.94
N ARG A 29 -5.64 -6.70 7.19
CA ARG A 29 -5.46 -6.50 5.75
C ARG A 29 -5.29 -5.03 5.40
N TRP A 30 -4.52 -4.78 4.35
CA TRP A 30 -4.39 -3.47 3.75
C TRP A 30 -5.35 -3.33 2.56
N ARG A 31 -6.13 -2.24 2.56
CA ARG A 31 -7.02 -1.88 1.46
C ARG A 31 -6.47 -0.65 0.76
N PHE A 32 -6.39 -0.72 -0.56
CA PHE A 32 -5.86 0.35 -1.40
C PHE A 32 -6.99 1.14 -2.02
N TYR A 33 -6.74 2.42 -2.20
CA TYR A 33 -7.64 3.36 -2.82
C TYR A 33 -6.83 4.31 -3.69
N ALA A 34 -7.34 4.63 -4.87
CA ALA A 34 -6.70 5.56 -5.78
C ALA A 34 -7.70 6.60 -6.28
N ARG A 35 -7.19 7.76 -6.67
CA ARG A 35 -7.92 8.79 -7.41
C ARG A 35 -6.99 9.49 -8.39
N GLN A 36 -7.53 9.95 -9.51
CA GLN A 36 -6.73 10.71 -10.49
C GLN A 36 -6.74 12.21 -10.18
N ARG A 37 -7.88 12.74 -9.74
CA ARG A 37 -8.08 14.18 -9.48
C ARG A 37 -8.57 14.44 -8.07
N ARG A 38 -8.27 15.63 -7.54
CA ARG A 38 -8.64 16.04 -6.17
C ARG A 38 -10.15 16.00 -5.90
N PHE A 39 -10.96 16.21 -6.93
CA PHE A 39 -12.43 16.22 -6.86
C PHE A 39 -13.08 14.88 -7.25
N GLU A 40 -12.28 13.89 -7.64
CA GLU A 40 -12.81 12.55 -7.90
C GLU A 40 -12.93 11.76 -6.60
N PRO A 41 -13.96 10.89 -6.50
CA PRO A 41 -14.08 10.00 -5.36
C PRO A 41 -12.90 9.02 -5.34
N TRP A 42 -12.45 8.66 -4.14
CA TRP A 42 -11.50 7.59 -3.96
C TRP A 42 -12.13 6.26 -4.38
N GLN A 43 -11.50 5.58 -5.32
CA GLN A 43 -11.94 4.27 -5.81
C GLN A 43 -11.12 3.19 -5.13
N ALA A 44 -11.78 2.13 -4.65
CA ALA A 44 -11.08 0.98 -4.10
C ALA A 44 -10.32 0.27 -5.22
N VAL A 45 -9.04 -0.01 -4.98
CA VAL A 45 -8.20 -0.75 -5.90
C VAL A 45 -8.18 -2.20 -5.44
N GLU A 46 -9.01 -3.04 -6.05
CA GLU A 46 -9.16 -4.46 -5.66
C GLU A 46 -7.90 -5.27 -5.97
N GLN A 47 -7.22 -4.92 -7.06
CA GLN A 47 -5.98 -5.53 -7.52
C GLN A 47 -4.90 -4.45 -7.68
N PRO A 48 -4.29 -3.99 -6.56
CA PRO A 48 -3.20 -3.02 -6.64
C PRO A 48 -2.01 -3.66 -7.35
N PRO A 49 -1.30 -2.94 -8.23
CA PRO A 49 -0.08 -3.43 -8.86
C PRO A 49 1.00 -3.68 -7.81
N LEU A 50 2.00 -4.51 -8.13
CA LEU A 50 3.10 -4.79 -7.21
C LEU A 50 3.78 -3.51 -6.71
N GLU A 51 3.97 -2.53 -7.58
CA GLU A 51 4.56 -1.22 -7.24
C GLU A 51 3.89 -0.58 -6.02
N ASP A 52 2.56 -0.61 -5.95
CA ASP A 52 1.80 -0.03 -4.85
C ASP A 52 2.01 -0.84 -3.55
N TRP A 53 2.14 -2.17 -3.65
CA TRP A 53 2.46 -3.01 -2.50
C TRP A 53 3.89 -2.81 -1.98
N LEU A 54 4.86 -2.62 -2.88
CA LEU A 54 6.25 -2.34 -2.52
C LEU A 54 6.38 -0.96 -1.85
N GLU A 55 5.70 0.06 -2.39
CA GLU A 55 5.66 1.39 -1.79
C GLU A 55 5.03 1.36 -0.39
N LEU A 56 3.96 0.58 -0.21
CA LEU A 56 3.37 0.35 1.10
C LEU A 56 4.35 -0.33 2.06
N LEU A 57 5.05 -1.38 1.61
CA LEU A 57 6.02 -2.10 2.42
C LEU A 57 7.16 -1.19 2.88
N ASP A 58 7.75 -0.38 1.99
CA ASP A 58 8.79 0.58 2.36
C ASP A 58 8.25 1.62 3.36
N ALA A 59 7.06 2.16 3.13
CA ALA A 59 6.44 3.12 4.03
C ALA A 59 6.11 2.54 5.43
N VAL A 60 5.75 1.25 5.50
CA VAL A 60 5.58 0.51 6.76
C VAL A 60 6.93 0.29 7.45
N GLN A 61 7.97 -0.12 6.71
CA GLN A 61 9.32 -0.28 7.24
C GLN A 61 9.86 1.02 7.85
N ARG A 62 9.68 2.16 7.17
CA ARG A 62 10.06 3.49 7.69
C ARG A 62 9.34 3.82 9.00
N ARG A 63 8.06 3.45 9.12
CA ARG A 63 7.28 3.65 10.36
C ARG A 63 7.70 2.71 11.48
N ILE A 64 8.05 1.46 11.17
CA ILE A 64 8.63 0.51 12.14
C ILE A 64 9.95 1.05 12.69
N ARG A 65 10.83 1.58 11.82
CA ARG A 65 12.08 2.25 12.26
C ARG A 65 11.82 3.42 13.22
N ARG A 66 10.70 4.13 13.03
CA ARG A 66 10.23 5.21 13.92
C ARG A 66 9.42 4.72 15.12
N ARG A 67 9.30 3.41 15.33
CA ARG A 67 8.51 2.75 16.39
C ARG A 67 7.00 3.10 16.35
N LEU A 68 6.49 3.45 15.18
CA LEU A 68 5.08 3.80 14.95
C LEU A 68 4.22 2.60 14.55
N LEU A 69 4.86 1.54 14.01
CA LEU A 69 4.21 0.30 13.60
C LEU A 69 4.99 -0.89 14.14
N ARG A 70 4.30 -2.02 14.24
CA ARG A 70 4.85 -3.29 14.69
C ARG A 70 5.60 -4.00 13.55
N PRO A 71 6.77 -4.62 13.79
CA PRO A 71 7.53 -5.34 12.77
C PRO A 71 6.72 -6.39 12.01
N GLU A 72 5.80 -7.07 12.71
CA GLU A 72 4.94 -8.13 12.17
C GLU A 72 4.04 -7.64 11.02
N GLU A 73 3.74 -6.34 10.96
CA GLU A 73 2.99 -5.75 9.84
C GLU A 73 3.78 -5.81 8.52
N ALA A 74 5.12 -5.62 8.58
CA ALA A 74 5.96 -5.76 7.40
C ALA A 74 6.06 -7.21 6.95
N ASP A 75 6.11 -8.17 7.89
CA ASP A 75 6.20 -9.59 7.56
C ASP A 75 4.91 -10.09 6.90
N ARG A 76 3.75 -9.67 7.39
CA ARG A 76 2.45 -9.94 6.75
C ARG A 76 2.36 -9.36 5.34
N LEU A 77 2.87 -8.14 5.14
CA LEU A 77 2.91 -7.52 3.82
C LEU A 77 3.80 -8.29 2.86
N ARG A 78 5.00 -8.71 3.27
CA ARG A 78 5.90 -9.54 2.46
C ARG A 78 5.24 -10.87 2.06
N GLN A 79 4.58 -11.53 3.02
CA GLN A 79 3.84 -12.76 2.76
C GLN A 79 2.71 -12.53 1.73
N THR A 80 1.93 -11.46 1.90
CA THR A 80 0.84 -11.10 0.98
C THR A 80 1.38 -10.80 -0.42
N ILE A 81 2.52 -10.10 -0.54
CA ILE A 81 3.18 -9.84 -1.81
C ILE A 81 3.59 -11.14 -2.49
N ARG A 82 4.25 -12.05 -1.75
CA ARG A 82 4.70 -13.35 -2.28
C ARG A 82 3.54 -14.22 -2.75
N GLU A 83 2.43 -14.21 -2.03
CA GLU A 83 1.21 -14.93 -2.39
C GLU A 83 0.49 -14.34 -3.61
N ARG A 84 0.50 -13.01 -3.77
CA ARG A 84 -0.17 -12.33 -4.88
C ARG A 84 0.66 -12.23 -6.15
N PHE A 85 1.98 -12.16 -6.03
CA PHE A 85 2.92 -11.97 -7.12
C PHE A 85 4.01 -13.05 -7.07
N PRO A 86 3.66 -14.33 -7.31
CA PRO A 86 4.60 -15.44 -7.24
C PRO A 86 5.71 -15.35 -8.29
N ASP A 87 5.42 -14.76 -9.45
CA ASP A 87 6.33 -14.69 -10.60
C ASP A 87 7.39 -13.57 -10.49
N HIS A 88 7.45 -12.86 -9.36
CA HIS A 88 8.38 -11.73 -9.17
C HIS A 88 9.75 -12.12 -8.59
N GLU A 89 9.99 -13.41 -8.35
CA GLU A 89 11.33 -13.97 -8.13
C GLU A 89 11.83 -14.60 -9.45
N SER A 90 12.57 -13.84 -10.25
CA SER A 90 13.38 -14.34 -11.36
C SER A 90 14.71 -13.60 -11.43
#